data_AF-A0A2E1P0P8-F1
#
_entry.id   AF-A0A2E1P0P8-F1
#
_cell.length_a   1.000
_cell.length_b   1.000
_cell.length_c   1.000
_cell.angle_alpha   90.00
_cell.angle_beta   90.00
_cell.angle_gamma   90.00
#
_symmetry.space_group_name_H-M   'P 1'
#
loop_
_entity.id
_entity.type
_entity.pdbx_description
1 polymer ?
#
loop_
_entity_poly.entity_id
_entity_poly.type
_entity_poly.pdbx_seq_one_letter_code
_entity_poly.pdbx_strand_id
1 'polypeptide(L)'
;SGSESIADGDTWSMTYNTDAVNDADELNIVGVRISMSYSEDETGNDGPLCTGSDAPDTITGTASHLTFNASADGQNNGGDGAHDASAVWYNESMLGANVSGLSLNEIKAQLDSMGAGLGDHTVSIAVDAQAGNENNPVCGQRSDGGETVDYTVELIVLDYSIEAAQGSSEE
;
A
#
# COMPACT_ATOMS: atom_id res chain seq x y z
N SER A 1 -0.28 8.12 10.15
CA SER A 1 -1.31 8.43 9.15
C SER A 1 -1.23 9.91 8.81
N GLY A 2 -1.80 10.30 7.68
CA GLY A 2 -1.86 11.68 7.21
C GLY A 2 -2.83 11.82 6.04
N SER A 3 -2.87 13.02 5.47
CA SER A 3 -3.67 13.40 4.30
C SER A 3 -2.84 14.36 3.47
N GLU A 4 -2.71 14.10 2.17
CA GLU A 4 -1.88 14.91 1.26
C GLU A 4 -2.64 15.17 -0.03
N SER A 5 -2.67 16.44 -0.46
CA SER A 5 -3.12 16.80 -1.79
C SER A 5 -1.94 16.73 -2.75
N ILE A 6 -2.01 15.83 -3.73
CA ILE A 6 -0.93 15.52 -4.67
C ILE A 6 -1.40 15.93 -6.06
N ALA A 7 -0.63 16.76 -6.74
CA ALA A 7 -0.98 17.23 -8.08
C ALA A 7 -0.85 16.11 -9.13
N ASP A 8 -1.54 16.28 -10.26
CA ASP A 8 -1.40 15.41 -11.43
C ASP A 8 0.07 15.29 -11.87
N GLY A 9 0.55 14.04 -11.99
CA GLY A 9 1.90 13.70 -12.37
C GLY A 9 2.96 13.89 -11.27
N ASP A 10 2.57 14.37 -10.09
CA ASP A 10 3.47 14.55 -8.95
C ASP A 10 3.53 13.31 -8.05
N THR A 11 4.52 13.32 -7.15
CA THR A 11 4.73 12.24 -6.17
C THR A 11 5.07 12.83 -4.82
N TRP A 12 4.32 12.42 -3.80
CA TRP A 12 4.66 12.65 -2.40
C TRP A 12 5.48 11.48 -1.84
N SER A 13 6.43 11.77 -0.95
CA SER A 13 7.22 10.73 -0.29
C SER A 13 7.64 11.12 1.13
N MET A 14 7.71 10.12 2.01
CA MET A 14 8.14 10.29 3.39
C MET A 14 8.95 9.09 3.86
N THR A 15 9.95 9.37 4.71
CA THR A 15 10.75 8.36 5.39
C THR A 15 10.41 8.33 6.87
N TYR A 16 10.19 7.13 7.40
CA TYR A 16 9.99 6.83 8.81
C TYR A 16 11.15 5.99 9.31
N ASN A 17 11.50 6.14 10.58
CA ASN A 17 12.56 5.36 11.20
C ASN A 17 12.00 4.57 12.40
N THR A 18 12.42 3.31 12.56
CA THR A 18 11.96 2.43 13.63
C THR A 18 12.36 2.89 15.03
N ASP A 19 13.34 3.78 15.18
CA ASP A 19 13.72 4.37 16.47
C ASP A 19 12.56 5.14 17.14
N ALA A 20 11.54 5.52 16.35
CA ALA A 20 10.32 6.15 16.86
C ALA A 20 9.30 5.13 17.43
N VAL A 21 9.56 3.82 17.27
CA VAL A 21 8.71 2.73 17.73
C VAL A 21 9.34 2.11 18.98
N ASN A 22 8.58 2.01 20.06
CA ASN A 22 9.05 1.39 21.30
C ASN A 22 9.31 -0.10 21.09
N ASP A 23 10.42 -0.58 21.66
CA ASP A 23 10.82 -2.00 21.66
C ASP A 23 10.88 -2.61 20.25
N ALA A 24 11.14 -1.79 19.22
CA ALA A 24 11.20 -2.23 17.83
C ALA A 24 12.25 -3.32 17.59
N ASP A 25 13.33 -3.32 18.37
CA ASP A 25 14.39 -4.33 18.33
C ASP A 25 13.97 -5.69 18.90
N GLU A 26 12.86 -5.75 19.63
CA GLU A 26 12.26 -7.01 20.11
C GLU A 26 11.24 -7.59 19.10
N LEU A 27 10.87 -6.84 18.06
CA LEU A 27 9.87 -7.23 17.07
C LEU A 27 10.52 -7.88 15.85
N ASN A 28 9.89 -8.94 15.34
CA ASN A 28 10.23 -9.48 14.02
C ASN A 28 9.52 -8.67 12.91
N ILE A 29 10.06 -7.50 12.60
CA ILE A 29 9.54 -6.62 11.54
C ILE A 29 9.91 -7.24 10.19
N VAL A 30 8.91 -7.67 9.43
CA VAL A 30 9.06 -8.41 8.16
C VAL A 30 8.48 -7.68 6.95
N GLY A 31 7.96 -6.47 7.14
CA GLY A 31 7.38 -5.69 6.05
C GLY A 31 7.02 -4.27 6.45
N VAL A 32 6.69 -3.48 5.44
CA VAL A 32 6.04 -2.17 5.59
C VAL A 32 4.86 -2.10 4.62
N ARG A 33 3.77 -1.50 5.06
CA ARG A 33 2.56 -1.29 4.27
C ARG A 33 2.17 0.19 4.32
N ILE A 34 1.74 0.70 3.18
CA ILE A 34 0.97 1.93 3.08
C ILE A 34 -0.45 1.58 2.61
N SER A 35 -1.44 1.99 3.40
CA SER A 35 -2.86 1.86 3.11
C SER A 35 -3.38 3.24 2.71
N MET A 36 -4.04 3.37 1.57
CA MET A 36 -4.51 4.65 1.02
C MET A 36 -6.00 4.61 0.73
N SER A 37 -6.66 5.75 0.91
CA SER A 37 -8.02 6.02 0.46
C SER A 37 -8.10 7.42 -0.11
N TYR A 38 -8.94 7.59 -1.12
CA TYR A 38 -9.06 8.81 -1.91
C TYR A 38 -10.45 8.87 -2.54
N SER A 39 -10.91 10.07 -2.84
CA SER A 39 -12.22 10.34 -3.45
C SER A 39 -12.02 10.77 -4.90
N GLU A 40 -13.03 11.38 -5.50
CA GLU A 40 -12.86 12.24 -6.69
C GLU A 40 -12.91 13.67 -6.21
N ASP A 41 -11.93 14.47 -6.62
CA ASP A 41 -11.96 15.92 -6.42
C ASP A 41 -12.22 16.71 -7.71
N GLU A 42 -12.56 16.03 -8.81
CA GLU A 42 -12.90 16.65 -10.08
C GLU A 42 -13.94 17.77 -9.95
N THR A 43 -13.70 18.86 -10.68
CA THR A 43 -14.60 20.01 -10.69
C THR A 43 -15.19 20.30 -12.07
N GLY A 44 -16.44 20.76 -12.08
CA GLY A 44 -17.21 21.07 -13.28
C GLY A 44 -18.69 20.75 -13.09
N ASN A 45 -19.50 20.97 -14.14
CA ASN A 45 -20.91 20.54 -14.16
C ASN A 45 -21.90 21.33 -13.26
N ASP A 46 -21.64 22.61 -12.96
CA ASP A 46 -22.47 23.43 -12.05
C ASP A 46 -23.87 23.86 -12.59
N GLY A 47 -24.29 23.35 -13.75
CA GLY A 47 -25.49 23.80 -14.46
C GLY A 47 -26.58 22.73 -14.59
N PRO A 48 -27.88 23.09 -14.56
CA PRO A 48 -29.00 22.14 -14.66
C PRO A 48 -29.10 21.42 -16.02
N LEU A 49 -28.29 21.80 -17.01
CA LEU A 49 -28.21 21.17 -18.33
C LEU A 49 -26.85 20.51 -18.59
N CYS A 50 -25.93 20.58 -17.63
CA CYS A 50 -24.62 19.96 -17.74
C CYS A 50 -24.76 18.49 -17.28
N THR A 51 -24.21 17.55 -18.05
CA THR A 51 -24.44 16.10 -17.84
C THR A 51 -23.17 15.28 -18.05
N GLY A 52 -22.03 15.81 -17.61
CA GLY A 52 -20.75 15.12 -17.62
C GLY A 52 -20.62 14.01 -16.56
N SER A 53 -19.52 13.28 -16.61
CA SER A 53 -19.11 12.31 -15.59
C SER A 53 -17.63 12.43 -15.32
N ASP A 54 -17.26 12.14 -14.09
CA ASP A 54 -15.90 12.13 -13.59
C ASP A 54 -15.15 10.93 -14.20
N ALA A 55 -13.88 11.10 -14.53
CA ALA A 55 -13.04 10.01 -15.04
C ALA A 55 -12.20 9.41 -13.91
N PRO A 56 -11.77 8.14 -14.05
CA PRO A 56 -10.96 7.50 -13.02
C PRO A 56 -9.53 8.03 -12.98
N ASP A 57 -9.06 8.34 -11.78
CA ASP A 57 -7.66 8.61 -11.47
C ASP A 57 -6.92 7.34 -11.10
N THR A 58 -5.61 7.36 -11.30
CA THR A 58 -4.72 6.27 -10.87
C THR A 58 -3.80 6.76 -9.77
N ILE A 59 -3.87 6.08 -8.63
CA ILE A 59 -3.02 6.33 -7.47
C ILE A 59 -2.06 5.16 -7.34
N THR A 60 -0.76 5.43 -7.33
CA THR A 60 0.29 4.42 -7.14
C THR A 60 0.94 4.59 -5.77
N GLY A 61 0.71 3.64 -4.88
CA GLY A 61 1.46 3.53 -3.63
C GLY A 61 2.75 2.75 -3.80
N THR A 62 3.81 3.15 -3.11
CA THR A 62 5.06 2.39 -3.01
C THR A 62 5.52 2.31 -1.57
N ALA A 63 5.94 1.12 -1.15
CA ALA A 63 6.56 0.88 0.15
C ALA A 63 7.97 0.33 -0.06
N SER A 64 8.93 0.78 0.76
CA SER A 64 10.33 0.37 0.62
C SER A 64 11.10 0.36 1.92
N HIS A 65 12.05 -0.57 1.98
CA HIS A 65 13.01 -0.72 3.06
C HIS A 65 14.28 -1.37 2.49
N LEU A 66 15.41 -0.67 2.53
CA LEU A 66 16.67 -1.12 1.92
C LEU A 66 16.50 -1.56 0.46
N THR A 67 16.65 -2.85 0.17
CA THR A 67 16.49 -3.45 -1.17
C THR A 67 15.08 -3.96 -1.44
N PHE A 68 14.21 -3.99 -0.43
CA PHE A 68 12.83 -4.41 -0.57
C PHE A 68 12.00 -3.23 -1.02
N ASN A 69 11.29 -3.40 -2.13
CA ASN A 69 10.43 -2.38 -2.72
C ASN A 69 9.27 -3.09 -3.41
N ALA A 70 8.07 -2.55 -3.22
CA ALA A 70 6.88 -2.98 -3.94
C ALA A 70 5.94 -1.79 -4.13
N SER A 71 5.24 -1.81 -5.26
CA SER A 71 4.21 -0.82 -5.60
C SER A 71 2.91 -1.52 -5.94
N ALA A 72 1.81 -0.79 -5.78
CA ALA A 72 0.49 -1.20 -6.22
C ALA A 72 -0.26 0.03 -6.74
N ASP A 73 -1.10 -0.20 -7.75
CA ASP A 73 -1.96 0.82 -8.33
C ASP A 73 -3.41 0.59 -7.89
N GLY A 74 -4.14 1.67 -7.66
CA GLY A 74 -5.59 1.65 -7.47
C GLY A 74 -6.26 2.84 -8.17
N GLN A 75 -7.59 2.77 -8.30
CA GLN A 75 -8.40 3.79 -8.97
C GLN A 75 -9.67 4.11 -8.17
N ASN A 76 -10.13 5.35 -8.22
CA ASN A 76 -11.38 5.86 -7.65
C ASN A 76 -12.60 5.62 -8.56
N ASN A 77 -12.39 5.30 -9.84
CA ASN A 77 -13.43 4.93 -10.81
C ASN A 77 -14.51 6.01 -11.04
N GLY A 78 -14.20 7.30 -10.93
CA GLY A 78 -15.21 8.36 -10.94
C GLY A 78 -15.97 8.45 -9.60
N GLY A 79 -15.37 7.99 -8.49
CA GLY A 79 -15.97 7.98 -7.15
C GLY A 79 -14.97 7.84 -6.00
N ASP A 80 -15.07 6.79 -5.19
CA ASP A 80 -14.13 6.57 -4.08
C ASP A 80 -13.25 5.35 -4.37
N GLY A 81 -11.98 5.43 -3.99
CA GLY A 81 -11.01 4.35 -4.14
C GLY A 81 -10.19 4.12 -2.87
N ALA A 82 -9.71 2.89 -2.72
CA ALA A 82 -8.76 2.53 -1.67
C ALA A 82 -7.95 1.31 -2.09
N HIS A 83 -6.68 1.29 -1.71
CA HIS A 83 -5.81 0.14 -1.91
C HIS A 83 -4.60 0.18 -0.98
N ASP A 84 -3.82 -0.90 -1.00
CA ASP A 84 -2.60 -1.05 -0.22
C ASP A 84 -1.41 -1.35 -1.12
N ALA A 85 -0.23 -0.86 -0.72
CA ALA A 85 1.05 -1.33 -1.24
C ALA A 85 1.91 -1.81 -0.06
N SER A 86 2.51 -3.00 -0.18
CA SER A 86 3.38 -3.56 0.85
C SER A 86 4.63 -4.20 0.29
N ALA A 87 5.77 -3.89 0.91
CA ALA A 87 7.02 -4.59 0.69
C ALA A 87 7.28 -5.52 1.87
N VAL A 88 7.47 -6.81 1.58
CA VAL A 88 7.70 -7.87 2.58
C VAL A 88 9.02 -8.59 2.31
N TRP A 89 9.68 -9.04 3.38
CA TRP A 89 10.99 -9.71 3.31
C TRP A 89 11.07 -11.01 4.11
N TYR A 90 9.93 -11.66 4.28
CA TYR A 90 9.82 -13.02 4.78
C TYR A 90 9.25 -13.93 3.68
N ASN A 91 9.47 -15.23 3.81
CA ASN A 91 8.92 -16.21 2.90
C ASN A 91 7.47 -16.53 3.28
N GLU A 92 6.54 -15.83 2.64
CA GLU A 92 5.10 -16.00 2.89
C GLU A 92 4.61 -17.43 2.65
N SER A 93 5.26 -18.19 1.75
CA SER A 93 4.85 -19.57 1.46
C SER A 93 5.09 -20.53 2.62
N MET A 94 5.84 -20.12 3.65
CA MET A 94 6.05 -20.92 4.86
C MET A 94 4.86 -20.82 5.81
N LEU A 95 4.02 -19.79 5.70
CA LEU A 95 2.86 -19.62 6.57
C LEU A 95 1.76 -20.62 6.21
N GLY A 96 1.27 -21.35 7.22
CA GLY A 96 0.21 -22.35 7.05
C GLY A 96 0.60 -23.58 6.23
N ALA A 97 1.87 -23.72 5.85
CA ALA A 97 2.36 -24.83 5.03
C ALA A 97 2.94 -25.96 5.88
N ASN A 98 2.83 -27.20 5.38
CA ASN A 98 3.61 -28.30 5.91
C ASN A 98 4.98 -28.34 5.23
N VAL A 99 6.03 -28.06 5.98
CA VAL A 99 7.40 -27.92 5.47
C VAL A 99 8.18 -29.19 5.77
N SER A 100 8.82 -29.77 4.75
CA SER A 100 9.66 -30.96 4.90
C SER A 100 11.04 -30.73 4.28
N GLY A 101 12.04 -31.49 4.74
CA GLY A 101 13.40 -31.38 4.22
C GLY A 101 14.21 -30.18 4.72
N LEU A 102 13.64 -29.35 5.60
CA LEU A 102 14.34 -28.24 6.27
C LEU A 102 14.43 -28.51 7.78
N SER A 103 15.53 -28.07 8.38
CA SER A 103 15.67 -27.98 9.83
C SER A 103 14.85 -26.82 10.40
N LEU A 104 14.62 -26.84 11.72
CA LEU A 104 13.93 -25.74 12.41
C LEU A 104 14.62 -24.39 12.16
N ASN A 105 15.95 -24.35 12.16
CA ASN A 105 16.70 -23.11 11.93
C ASN A 105 16.58 -22.62 10.49
N GLU A 106 16.53 -23.54 9.51
CA GLU A 106 16.29 -23.17 8.11
C GLU A 106 14.89 -22.61 7.92
N ILE A 107 13.87 -23.15 8.60
CA ILE A 107 12.51 -22.59 8.58
C ILE A 107 12.51 -21.19 9.21
N LYS A 108 13.14 -21.02 10.37
CA LYS A 108 13.26 -19.72 11.04
C LYS A 108 13.96 -18.69 10.15
N ALA A 109 15.04 -19.05 9.47
CA ALA A 109 15.75 -18.16 8.56
C ALA A 109 14.92 -17.72 7.33
N GLN A 110 13.77 -18.37 7.08
CA GLN A 110 12.83 -17.98 6.03
C GLN A 110 11.76 -17.01 6.55
N LEU A 111 11.52 -16.95 7.86
CA LEU A 111 10.45 -16.18 8.51
C LEU A 111 10.96 -14.98 9.31
N ASP A 112 12.16 -15.11 9.87
CA ASP A 112 12.78 -14.13 10.74
C ASP A 112 13.59 -13.11 9.92
N SER A 113 13.33 -11.84 10.16
CA SER A 113 14.10 -10.74 9.58
C SER A 113 15.53 -10.67 10.13
N MET A 114 15.80 -11.30 11.28
CA MET A 114 17.08 -11.24 12.00
C MET A 114 17.54 -9.80 12.27
N GLY A 115 16.59 -8.91 12.56
CA GLY A 115 16.82 -7.48 12.79
C GLY A 115 17.01 -6.66 11.51
N ALA A 116 16.87 -7.27 10.32
CA ALA A 116 16.96 -6.54 9.06
C ALA A 116 15.90 -5.45 8.94
N GLY A 117 14.72 -5.63 9.57
CA GLY A 117 13.61 -4.66 9.52
C GLY A 117 13.79 -3.39 10.35
N LEU A 118 14.98 -3.12 10.91
CA LEU A 118 15.27 -1.88 11.64
C LEU A 118 15.81 -0.78 10.72
N GLY A 119 15.52 0.47 11.06
CA GLY A 119 16.01 1.66 10.39
C GLY A 119 14.96 2.34 9.52
N ASP A 120 15.40 2.89 8.39
CA ASP A 120 14.57 3.73 7.53
C ASP A 120 13.62 2.90 6.65
N HIS A 121 12.37 3.35 6.60
CA HIS A 121 11.30 2.85 5.76
C HIS A 121 10.74 4.01 4.96
N THR A 122 10.72 3.92 3.65
CA THR A 122 10.24 5.01 2.78
C THR A 122 8.97 4.57 2.08
N VAL A 123 7.98 5.45 2.07
CA VAL A 123 6.76 5.32 1.29
C VAL A 123 6.63 6.46 0.30
N SER A 124 5.88 6.24 -0.78
CA SER A 124 5.49 7.29 -1.70
C SER A 124 4.11 7.04 -2.27
N ILE A 125 3.46 8.12 -2.70
CA ILE A 125 2.16 8.12 -3.36
C ILE A 125 2.31 9.00 -4.61
N ALA A 126 2.01 8.44 -5.77
CA ALA A 126 1.95 9.17 -7.04
C ALA A 126 0.52 9.22 -7.54
N VAL A 127 0.15 10.32 -8.21
CA VAL A 127 -1.18 10.55 -8.77
C VAL A 127 -1.06 10.83 -10.26
N ASP A 128 -1.87 10.11 -11.05
CA ASP A 128 -2.15 10.40 -12.46
C ASP A 128 -3.64 10.69 -12.55
N ALA A 129 -3.98 11.98 -12.61
CA ALA A 129 -5.35 12.47 -12.54
C ALA A 129 -5.90 12.74 -13.94
N GLN A 130 -7.17 12.42 -14.17
CA GLN A 130 -7.77 12.44 -15.50
C GLN A 130 -9.11 13.15 -15.47
N ALA A 131 -9.17 14.35 -16.04
CA ALA A 131 -10.44 15.06 -16.18
C ALA A 131 -11.45 14.31 -17.07
N GLY A 132 -12.66 14.17 -16.54
CA GLY A 132 -13.80 13.56 -17.20
C GLY A 132 -14.36 14.34 -18.38
N ASN A 133 -15.53 13.90 -18.87
CA ASN A 133 -16.17 14.51 -20.03
C ASN A 133 -17.28 15.49 -19.66
N GLU A 134 -17.50 16.49 -20.52
CA GLU A 134 -18.73 17.29 -20.54
C GLU A 134 -19.41 17.10 -21.89
N ASN A 135 -20.67 16.67 -21.86
CA ASN A 135 -21.44 16.33 -23.06
C ASN A 135 -22.19 17.53 -23.63
N ASN A 136 -22.38 18.59 -22.84
CA ASN A 136 -23.08 19.79 -23.28
C ASN A 136 -22.11 20.91 -23.67
N PRO A 137 -22.08 21.34 -24.95
CA PRO A 137 -21.15 22.36 -25.43
C PRO A 137 -21.42 23.78 -24.88
N VAL A 138 -22.55 24.01 -24.18
CA VAL A 138 -22.79 25.28 -23.47
C VAL A 138 -22.26 25.29 -22.04
N CYS A 139 -21.76 24.14 -21.55
CA CYS A 139 -21.12 23.99 -20.26
C CYS A 139 -19.60 24.12 -20.39
N GLY A 140 -18.93 24.49 -19.29
CA GLY A 140 -17.46 24.55 -19.25
C GLY A 140 -16.82 23.17 -19.34
N GLN A 141 -15.53 23.12 -19.67
CA GLN A 141 -14.76 21.88 -19.56
C GLN A 141 -14.61 21.50 -18.08
N ARG A 142 -14.64 20.20 -17.79
CA ARG A 142 -14.25 19.67 -16.48
C ARG A 142 -12.76 19.88 -16.25
N SER A 143 -12.37 20.00 -14.99
CA SER A 143 -10.99 20.17 -14.57
C SER A 143 -10.69 19.23 -13.42
N ASP A 144 -9.52 18.63 -13.53
CA ASP A 144 -8.94 17.75 -12.55
C ASP A 144 -7.45 18.05 -12.49
N GLY A 145 -6.92 18.17 -11.29
CA GLY A 145 -5.57 18.67 -11.04
C GLY A 145 -4.74 17.81 -10.11
N GLY A 146 -5.27 16.68 -9.63
CA GLY A 146 -4.64 15.87 -8.60
C GLY A 146 -5.67 15.09 -7.79
N GLU A 147 -5.25 14.59 -6.64
CA GLU A 147 -6.16 13.93 -5.70
C GLU A 147 -5.71 14.18 -4.26
N THR A 148 -6.68 14.19 -3.33
CA THR A 148 -6.38 14.21 -1.90
C THR A 148 -6.40 12.79 -1.33
N VAL A 149 -5.21 12.31 -0.96
CA VAL A 149 -5.01 10.94 -0.49
C VAL A 149 -4.85 10.91 1.02
N ASP A 150 -5.78 10.25 1.71
CA ASP A 150 -5.63 9.83 3.09
C ASP A 150 -4.82 8.54 3.17
N TYR A 151 -3.85 8.46 4.08
CA TYR A 151 -2.98 7.30 4.18
C TYR A 151 -2.62 6.91 5.62
N THR A 152 -2.32 5.63 5.81
CA THR A 152 -1.73 5.07 7.02
C THR A 152 -0.53 4.21 6.66
N VAL A 153 0.59 4.41 7.38
CA VAL A 153 1.82 3.62 7.21
C VAL A 153 1.97 2.73 8.42
N GLU A 154 2.21 1.45 8.19
CA GLU A 154 2.28 0.40 9.21
C GLU A 154 3.50 -0.49 8.99
N LEU A 155 4.14 -0.89 10.08
CA LEU A 155 5.10 -1.99 10.08
C LEU A 155 4.35 -3.32 10.15
N ILE A 156 4.80 -4.30 9.37
CA ILE A 156 4.29 -5.67 9.43
C ILE A 156 5.20 -6.47 10.35
N VAL A 157 4.65 -6.94 11.47
CA VAL A 157 5.38 -7.76 12.45
C VAL A 157 4.86 -9.20 12.35
N LEU A 158 5.77 -10.15 12.20
CA LEU A 158 5.43 -11.56 12.11
C LEU A 158 5.71 -12.29 13.43
N ASP A 159 4.63 -12.61 14.14
CA ASP A 159 4.63 -13.59 15.22
C ASP A 159 4.25 -14.97 14.66
N TYR A 160 5.00 -16.01 15.03
CA TYR A 160 4.81 -17.36 14.49
C TYR A 160 5.23 -18.45 15.49
N SER A 161 4.59 -19.61 15.36
CA SER A 161 5.00 -20.85 16.00
C SER A 161 5.30 -21.92 14.95
N ILE A 162 6.17 -22.87 15.29
CA ILE A 162 6.48 -24.03 14.45
C ILE A 162 6.15 -25.27 15.25
N GLU A 163 5.27 -26.10 14.68
CA GLU A 163 4.83 -27.35 15.28
C GLU A 163 5.28 -28.54 14.43
N ALA A 164 5.48 -29.69 15.08
CA ALA A 164 5.71 -30.92 14.36
C ALA A 164 4.44 -31.28 13.57
N ALA A 165 4.60 -31.60 12.28
CA ALA A 165 3.51 -32.07 11.45
C ALA A 165 2.85 -33.29 12.10
N GLN A 166 1.53 -33.25 12.32
CA GLN A 166 0.80 -34.40 12.81
C GLN A 166 0.88 -35.48 11.72
N GLY A 167 1.49 -36.62 12.06
CA GLY A 167 1.45 -37.79 11.19
C GLY A 167 -0.01 -38.17 10.95
N SER A 168 -0.40 -38.31 9.69
CA SER A 168 -1.56 -39.11 9.32
C SER A 168 -1.41 -40.45 10.05
N SER A 169 -2.27 -40.71 11.03
CA SER A 169 -2.47 -42.08 11.48
C SER A 169 -3.26 -42.76 10.37
N GLU A 170 -2.56 -43.44 9.46
CA GLU A 170 -3.18 -44.44 8.61
C GLU A 170 -3.89 -45.47 9.53
N GLU A 171 -5.22 -45.40 9.56
CA GLU A 171 -6.11 -46.46 10.07
C GLU A 171 -6.45 -47.45 8.95
#